data_AF-A0A8J8TBK8-F1
#
_entry.id   AF-A0A8J8TBK8-F1
#
_cell.length_a   1.000
_cell.length_b   1.000
_cell.length_c   1.000
_cell.angle_alpha   90.00
_cell.angle_beta   90.00
_cell.angle_gamma   90.00
#
_symmetry.space_group_name_H-M   'P 1'
#
loop_
_entity.id
_entity.type
_entity.pdbx_description
1 polymer ?
#
loop_
_entity_poly.entity_id
_entity_poly.type
_entity_poly.pdbx_seq_one_letter_code
_entity_poly.pdbx_strand_id
1 'polypeptide(L)'
;MGRPPEPRGEQDRLRERSPWIVSDPKPELLTNTPAGVRHPAREGGRVTDVQPVAGRLTVENRSIWTRDTNPDVGAIGIPLANVIHARESYQTINETTVDSLSVRHLRPRSNVQTTEISVWDDREHEILCEFVTRYYAKQKREIEGLDLTDEQLKLLVTLYSGGGLDIPKLLQRSTDAVAALFEPLREAGLISSGGMGGILTGRGYMLVNEELDDEALL
;
A
#
# COMPACT_ATOMS: atom_id res chain seq x y z
N MET A 1 43.82 -22.74 -3.92
CA MET A 1 42.93 -21.70 -3.37
C MET A 1 42.31 -20.94 -4.52
N GLY A 2 41.01 -21.14 -4.76
CA GLY A 2 40.29 -20.58 -5.91
C GLY A 2 39.84 -19.14 -5.64
N ARG A 3 40.11 -18.25 -6.60
CA ARG A 3 39.60 -16.89 -6.65
C ARG A 3 38.06 -16.94 -6.69
N PRO A 4 37.33 -16.16 -5.88
CA PRO A 4 35.87 -16.10 -6.01
C PRO A 4 35.50 -15.52 -7.38
N PRO A 5 34.44 -16.04 -8.02
CA PRO A 5 33.98 -15.53 -9.31
C PRO A 5 33.57 -14.06 -9.17
N GLU A 6 33.98 -13.23 -10.13
CA GLU A 6 33.53 -11.85 -10.24
C GLU A 6 32.00 -11.82 -10.35
N PRO A 7 31.32 -10.89 -9.64
CA PRO A 7 29.87 -10.75 -9.77
C PRO A 7 29.57 -10.36 -11.22
N ARG A 8 28.86 -11.26 -11.92
CA ARG A 8 28.31 -10.98 -13.25
C ARG A 8 27.45 -9.73 -13.13
N GLY A 9 27.77 -8.74 -13.96
CA GLY A 9 26.98 -7.54 -14.12
C GLY A 9 25.52 -7.87 -14.45
N GLU A 10 24.67 -6.87 -14.19
CA GLU A 10 23.23 -6.84 -14.48
C GLU A 10 22.28 -7.30 -13.36
N GLN A 11 22.47 -6.77 -12.14
CA GLN A 11 21.40 -6.70 -11.11
C GLN A 11 21.02 -5.26 -10.73
N ASP A 12 21.47 -4.26 -11.49
CA ASP A 12 21.30 -2.83 -11.16
C ASP A 12 20.29 -2.09 -12.09
N ARG A 13 19.23 -2.76 -12.55
CA ARG A 13 18.22 -2.16 -13.46
C ARG A 13 16.78 -2.12 -12.94
N LEU A 14 16.55 -2.29 -11.65
CA LEU A 14 15.24 -2.00 -11.02
C LEU A 14 15.30 -0.84 -10.03
N ARG A 15 16.18 0.14 -10.30
CA ARG A 15 16.02 1.49 -9.76
C ARG A 15 15.30 2.31 -10.83
N GLU A 16 13.97 2.27 -10.80
CA GLU A 16 13.16 3.32 -11.41
C GLU A 16 13.65 4.66 -10.87
N ARG A 17 14.45 5.37 -11.66
CA ARG A 17 14.71 6.79 -11.45
C ARG A 17 13.47 7.54 -11.91
N SER A 18 12.50 7.65 -11.01
CA SER A 18 11.33 8.52 -11.21
C SER A 18 11.82 9.98 -11.42
N PRO A 19 11.45 10.67 -12.53
CA PRO A 19 12.04 11.96 -12.90
C PRO A 19 11.63 13.17 -12.04
N TRP A 20 10.89 12.98 -10.95
CA TRP A 20 10.16 14.05 -10.28
C TRP A 20 10.41 14.05 -8.78
N ILE A 21 11.61 14.50 -8.39
CA ILE A 21 11.91 14.95 -7.02
C ILE A 21 11.21 16.29 -6.84
N VAL A 22 9.91 16.26 -6.54
CA VAL A 22 9.23 17.37 -5.88
C VAL A 22 9.54 17.20 -4.40
N SER A 23 10.29 18.13 -3.81
CA SER A 23 10.78 18.11 -2.42
C SER A 23 9.93 17.24 -1.48
N ASP A 24 10.44 16.05 -1.15
CA ASP A 24 9.88 15.20 -0.11
C ASP A 24 9.72 16.07 1.16
N PRO A 25 8.57 16.01 1.86
CA PRO A 25 8.47 16.63 3.18
C PRO A 25 9.58 15.99 4.03
N LYS A 26 10.47 16.78 4.65
CA LYS A 26 11.72 16.30 5.25
C LYS A 26 11.46 15.07 6.15
N PRO A 27 11.64 13.83 5.65
CA PRO A 27 11.34 12.64 6.42
C PRO A 27 12.43 12.40 7.48
N GLU A 28 13.52 13.18 7.41
CA GLU A 28 14.54 13.33 8.44
C GLU A 28 13.94 13.57 9.84
N LEU A 29 12.73 14.15 9.93
CA LEU A 29 12.04 14.40 11.20
C LEU A 29 11.35 13.16 11.79
N LEU A 30 11.07 12.12 11.00
CA LEU A 30 10.46 10.87 11.48
C LEU A 30 11.50 9.75 11.48
N THR A 31 12.50 9.88 12.35
CA THR A 31 13.56 8.88 12.51
C THR A 31 13.62 8.42 13.95
N ASN A 32 13.32 7.15 14.19
CA ASN A 32 13.31 6.56 15.54
C ASN A 32 12.35 7.30 16.51
N THR A 33 11.28 7.88 15.96
CA THR A 33 10.25 8.64 16.69
C THR A 33 9.45 7.69 17.58
N PRO A 34 9.25 7.97 18.88
CA PRO A 34 8.37 7.17 19.74
C PRO A 34 6.96 7.07 19.16
N ALA A 35 6.44 5.85 19.02
CA ALA A 35 5.13 5.62 18.43
C ALA A 35 4.35 4.50 19.11
N GLY A 36 3.03 4.65 19.10
CA GLY A 36 2.07 3.63 19.53
C GLY A 36 1.56 2.93 18.28
N VAL A 37 1.55 1.60 18.27
CA VAL A 37 1.25 0.83 17.07
C VAL A 37 0.25 -0.25 17.39
N ARG A 38 -0.87 -0.27 16.67
CA ARG A 38 -1.81 -1.39 16.70
C ARG A 38 -1.86 -2.05 15.34
N HIS A 39 -1.39 -3.29 15.27
CA HIS A 39 -1.28 -4.00 14.01
C HIS A 39 -1.52 -5.52 14.14
N PRO A 40 -2.32 -6.11 13.24
CA PRO A 40 -3.34 -5.42 12.46
C PRO A 40 -4.45 -4.93 13.40
N ALA A 41 -4.88 -3.67 13.32
CA ALA A 41 -6.09 -3.19 13.99
C ALA A 41 -7.36 -3.76 13.33
N ARG A 42 -7.30 -4.01 12.02
CA ARG A 42 -8.30 -4.75 11.24
C ARG A 42 -7.65 -5.68 10.23
N GLU A 43 -8.28 -6.81 9.98
CA GLU A 43 -7.95 -7.71 8.88
C GLU A 43 -9.17 -7.83 7.96
N GLY A 44 -9.01 -7.36 6.72
CA GLY A 44 -10.14 -7.02 5.85
C GLY A 44 -11.08 -6.03 6.54
N GLY A 45 -12.35 -6.41 6.69
CA GLY A 45 -13.35 -5.63 7.41
C GLY A 45 -13.44 -5.91 8.93
N ARG A 46 -12.74 -6.93 9.44
CA ARG A 46 -12.89 -7.39 10.83
C ARG A 46 -11.94 -6.64 11.75
N VAL A 47 -12.47 -6.08 12.85
CA VAL A 47 -11.66 -5.51 13.94
C VAL A 47 -10.99 -6.64 14.71
N THR A 48 -9.75 -6.43 15.13
CA THR A 48 -9.00 -7.38 15.95
C THR A 48 -8.95 -6.91 17.41
N ASP A 49 -8.65 -7.84 18.32
CA ASP A 49 -8.48 -7.55 19.75
C ASP A 49 -7.04 -7.16 20.13
N VAL A 50 -6.17 -6.93 19.13
CA VAL A 50 -4.79 -6.52 19.34
C VAL A 50 -4.75 -5.17 20.03
N GLN A 51 -4.00 -5.07 21.13
CA GLN A 51 -3.79 -3.84 21.86
C GLN A 51 -2.65 -3.02 21.23
N PRO A 52 -2.69 -1.68 21.32
CA PRO A 52 -1.56 -0.85 20.92
C PRO A 52 -0.30 -1.18 21.73
N VAL A 53 0.85 -1.22 21.07
CA VAL A 53 2.16 -1.43 21.70
C VAL A 53 3.08 -0.25 21.41
N ALA A 54 3.98 0.06 22.33
CA ALA A 54 5.02 1.06 22.08
C ALA A 54 6.04 0.52 21.06
N GLY A 55 6.60 1.42 20.25
CA GLY A 55 7.65 1.13 19.28
C GLY A 55 8.31 2.40 18.77
N ARG A 56 9.03 2.26 17.66
CA ARG A 56 9.81 3.31 17.01
C ARG A 56 9.43 3.44 15.55
N LEU A 57 8.97 4.63 15.16
CA LEU A 57 8.61 4.98 13.81
C LEU A 57 9.83 5.53 13.06
N THR A 58 10.05 5.01 11.86
CA THR A 58 10.95 5.59 10.88
C THR A 58 10.27 5.67 9.53
N VAL A 59 10.30 6.84 8.90
CA VAL A 59 9.91 7.01 7.49
C VAL A 59 11.17 7.03 6.63
N GLU A 60 11.33 6.02 5.79
CA GLU A 60 12.47 5.92 4.89
C GLU A 60 12.11 5.14 3.63
N ASN A 61 12.80 5.42 2.51
CA ASN A 61 12.65 4.67 1.26
C ASN A 61 11.17 4.48 0.85
N ARG A 62 10.36 5.55 0.94
CA ARG A 62 8.92 5.55 0.62
C ARG A 62 8.13 4.50 1.40
N SER A 63 8.54 4.21 2.63
CA SER A 63 7.92 3.22 3.50
C SER A 63 7.83 3.76 4.91
N ILE A 64 6.77 3.35 5.62
CA ILE A 64 6.59 3.58 7.04
C ILE A 64 7.05 2.33 7.76
N TRP A 65 8.02 2.46 8.65
CA TRP A 65 8.53 1.37 9.46
C TRP A 65 8.19 1.59 10.92
N THR A 66 7.65 0.57 11.57
CA THR A 66 7.59 0.51 13.03
C THR A 66 8.48 -0.63 13.51
N ARG A 67 9.42 -0.31 14.41
CA ARG A 67 10.42 -1.23 14.97
C ARG A 67 10.39 -1.18 16.48
N ASP A 68 11.18 -2.03 17.13
CA ASP A 68 11.31 -2.10 18.59
C ASP A 68 9.96 -2.23 19.32
N THR A 69 8.99 -2.85 18.67
CA THR A 69 7.71 -3.24 19.27
C THR A 69 7.88 -4.50 20.11
N ASN A 70 6.82 -4.92 20.81
CA ASN A 70 6.85 -6.22 21.47
C ASN A 70 7.10 -7.37 20.44
N PRO A 71 7.60 -8.54 20.90
CA PRO A 71 7.92 -9.66 20.01
C PRO A 71 6.72 -10.20 19.21
N ASP A 72 5.50 -10.08 19.76
CA ASP A 72 4.28 -10.61 19.14
C ASP A 72 3.87 -9.81 17.88
N VAL A 73 4.10 -8.49 17.90
CA VAL A 73 3.82 -7.61 16.75
C VAL A 73 4.99 -7.60 15.77
N GLY A 74 6.22 -7.54 16.28
CA GLY A 74 7.43 -7.47 15.48
C GLY A 74 7.54 -6.22 14.59
N ALA A 75 8.58 -6.15 13.76
CA ALA A 75 8.76 -5.03 12.86
C ALA A 75 7.71 -5.03 11.73
N ILE A 76 7.10 -3.88 11.48
CA ILE A 76 6.10 -3.69 10.42
C ILE A 76 6.65 -2.70 9.42
N GLY A 77 6.63 -3.08 8.15
CA GLY A 77 6.95 -2.20 7.03
C GLY A 77 5.73 -2.02 6.14
N ILE A 78 5.34 -0.77 5.93
CA ILE A 78 4.25 -0.39 5.03
C ILE A 78 4.84 0.42 3.90
N PRO A 79 5.14 -0.19 2.73
CA PRO A 79 5.47 0.56 1.54
C PRO A 79 4.31 1.49 1.20
N LEU A 80 4.59 2.74 0.86
CA LEU A 80 3.55 3.69 0.45
C LEU A 80 2.76 3.16 -0.75
N ALA A 81 3.42 2.47 -1.68
CA ALA A 81 2.78 1.83 -2.84
C ALA A 81 1.72 0.77 -2.49
N ASN A 82 1.69 0.31 -1.25
CA ASN A 82 0.68 -0.62 -0.75
C ASN A 82 -0.43 0.07 0.04
N VAL A 83 -0.33 1.37 0.34
CA VAL A 83 -1.37 2.13 1.04
C VAL A 83 -2.54 2.32 0.08
N ILE A 84 -3.72 1.88 0.51
CA ILE A 84 -4.97 1.96 -0.26
C ILE A 84 -5.97 2.94 0.33
N HIS A 85 -5.78 3.35 1.58
CA HIS A 85 -6.56 4.39 2.23
C HIS A 85 -5.84 4.84 3.51
N ALA A 86 -5.94 6.12 3.85
CA ALA A 86 -5.40 6.67 5.09
C ALA A 86 -6.33 7.76 5.61
N ARG A 87 -6.52 7.80 6.94
CA ARG A 87 -7.34 8.82 7.61
C ARG A 87 -6.87 9.02 9.04
N GLU A 88 -7.18 10.19 9.59
CA GLU A 88 -7.05 10.44 11.03
C GLU A 88 -7.98 9.51 11.83
N SER A 89 -7.53 9.20 13.03
CA SER A 89 -8.14 8.27 13.99
C SER A 89 -7.59 8.57 15.38
N TYR A 90 -8.00 7.79 16.37
CA TYR A 90 -7.53 7.93 17.75
C TYR A 90 -7.29 6.55 18.36
N GLN A 91 -6.28 6.45 19.21
CA GLN A 91 -6.01 5.26 20.01
C GLN A 91 -6.05 5.59 21.49
N THR A 92 -6.48 4.65 22.32
CA THR A 92 -6.31 4.77 23.77
C THR A 92 -5.12 3.91 24.19
N ILE A 93 -4.09 4.55 24.72
CA ILE A 93 -2.84 3.92 25.15
C ILE A 93 -2.60 4.33 26.60
N ASN A 94 -2.54 3.35 27.51
CA ASN A 94 -2.41 3.59 28.96
C ASN A 94 -3.41 4.66 29.47
N GLU A 95 -4.70 4.45 29.17
CA GLU A 95 -5.81 5.34 29.56
C GLU A 95 -5.78 6.76 28.94
N THR A 96 -4.81 7.05 28.08
CA THR A 96 -4.71 8.33 27.38
C THR A 96 -5.16 8.16 25.93
N THR A 97 -6.10 8.98 25.48
CA THR A 97 -6.46 9.06 24.06
C THR A 97 -5.44 9.91 23.32
N VAL A 98 -4.92 9.39 22.22
CA VAL A 98 -3.84 10.01 21.42
C VAL A 98 -4.25 10.01 19.95
N ASP A 99 -3.93 11.08 19.24
CA ASP A 99 -4.16 11.21 17.81
C ASP A 99 -3.37 10.15 17.05
N SER A 100 -4.02 9.53 16.07
CA SER A 100 -3.47 8.39 15.33
C SER A 100 -3.75 8.48 13.84
N LEU A 101 -2.83 7.98 13.02
CA LEU A 101 -3.07 7.75 11.61
C LEU A 101 -3.51 6.29 11.40
N SER A 102 -4.70 6.09 10.86
CA SER A 102 -5.21 4.78 10.44
C SER A 102 -4.86 4.54 8.97
N VAL A 103 -3.95 3.60 8.71
CA VAL A 103 -3.48 3.25 7.37
C VAL A 103 -4.00 1.88 6.96
N ARG A 104 -4.84 1.83 5.91
CA ARG A 104 -5.22 0.58 5.23
C ARG A 104 -4.18 0.28 4.15
N HIS A 105 -3.63 -0.93 4.16
CA HIS A 105 -2.59 -1.33 3.22
C HIS A 105 -2.67 -2.80 2.82
N LEU A 106 -2.05 -3.11 1.67
CA LEU A 106 -1.93 -4.46 1.14
C LEU A 106 -0.72 -5.21 1.71
N ARG A 107 -0.94 -6.48 2.02
CA ARG A 107 0.08 -7.49 2.32
C ARG A 107 0.23 -8.46 1.14
N PRO A 108 1.29 -9.31 1.13
CA PRO A 108 1.43 -10.33 0.10
C PRO A 108 0.15 -11.15 -0.08
N ARG A 109 -0.16 -11.51 -1.34
CA ARG A 109 -1.42 -12.14 -1.75
C ARG A 109 -2.67 -11.26 -1.62
N SER A 110 -2.50 -9.94 -1.63
CA SER A 110 -3.61 -8.96 -1.69
C SER A 110 -4.51 -8.91 -0.46
N ASN A 111 -4.02 -9.41 0.68
CA ASN A 111 -4.76 -9.28 1.93
C ASN A 111 -4.72 -7.83 2.41
N VAL A 112 -5.89 -7.27 2.74
CA VAL A 112 -6.01 -5.91 3.29
C VAL A 112 -5.87 -5.95 4.80
N GLN A 113 -5.01 -5.10 5.35
CA GLN A 113 -4.89 -4.89 6.80
C GLN A 113 -4.98 -3.40 7.11
N THR A 114 -5.38 -3.08 8.34
CA THR A 114 -5.31 -1.72 8.89
C THR A 114 -4.26 -1.67 9.98
N THR A 115 -3.36 -0.70 9.92
CA THR A 115 -2.43 -0.35 11.00
C THR A 115 -2.80 1.03 11.53
N GLU A 116 -2.92 1.17 12.84
CA GLU A 116 -3.09 2.47 13.50
C GLU A 116 -1.75 2.86 14.15
N ILE A 117 -1.29 4.08 13.88
CA ILE A 117 0.00 4.61 14.34
C ILE A 117 -0.24 5.93 15.09
N SER A 118 0.02 5.94 16.39
CA SER A 118 0.05 7.15 17.24
C SER A 118 1.46 7.72 17.30
N VAL A 119 1.58 9.04 17.16
CA VAL A 119 2.80 9.80 17.45
C VAL A 119 2.44 10.89 18.45
N TRP A 120 3.19 11.01 19.55
CA TRP A 120 2.81 11.88 20.68
C TRP A 120 3.16 13.36 20.47
N ASP A 121 4.17 13.67 19.66
CA ASP A 121 4.49 15.04 19.32
C ASP A 121 3.58 15.50 18.16
N ASP A 122 2.82 16.57 18.39
CA ASP A 122 1.82 17.08 17.43
C ASP A 122 2.44 17.39 16.06
N ARG A 123 3.66 17.91 16.05
CA ARG A 123 4.36 18.27 14.80
C ARG A 123 4.81 17.02 14.06
N GLU A 124 5.38 16.04 14.76
CA GLU A 124 5.74 14.76 14.14
C GLU A 124 4.49 14.01 13.63
N HIS A 125 3.36 14.08 14.37
CA HIS A 125 2.08 13.54 13.94
C HIS A 125 1.59 14.21 12.64
N GLU A 126 1.59 15.54 12.59
CA GLU A 126 1.20 16.30 11.40
C GLU A 126 2.06 15.91 10.18
N ILE A 127 3.38 15.77 10.37
CA ILE A 127 4.30 15.34 9.30
C ILE A 127 3.97 13.92 8.82
N LEU A 128 3.65 12.99 9.73
CA LEU A 128 3.25 11.62 9.36
C LEU A 128 1.97 11.65 8.52
N CYS A 129 0.95 12.37 8.98
CA CYS A 129 -0.31 12.53 8.28
C CYS A 129 -0.10 13.17 6.91
N GLU A 130 0.66 14.27 6.81
CA GLU A 130 0.97 14.93 5.55
C GLU A 130 1.72 14.00 4.59
N PHE A 131 2.72 13.27 5.07
CA PHE A 131 3.52 12.35 4.27
C PHE A 131 2.65 11.28 3.58
N VAL A 132 1.74 10.64 4.34
CA VAL A 132 0.89 9.57 3.82
C VAL A 132 -0.25 10.13 2.96
N THR A 133 -0.95 11.17 3.43
CA THR A 133 -2.07 11.76 2.70
C THR A 133 -1.64 12.40 1.39
N ARG A 134 -0.46 13.02 1.32
CA ARG A 134 0.11 13.55 0.07
C ARG A 134 0.36 12.43 -0.94
N TYR A 135 0.87 11.28 -0.50
CA TYR A 135 1.06 10.12 -1.38
C TYR A 135 -0.28 9.59 -1.88
N TYR A 136 -1.26 9.42 -0.99
CA TYR A 136 -2.60 8.96 -1.32
C TYR A 136 -3.30 9.90 -2.33
N ALA A 137 -3.26 11.21 -2.09
CA ALA A 137 -3.81 12.22 -3.01
C ALA A 137 -3.08 12.26 -4.36
N LYS A 138 -1.78 11.92 -4.40
CA LYS A 138 -1.07 11.72 -5.67
C LYS A 138 -1.61 10.50 -6.42
N GLN A 139 -1.83 9.36 -5.74
CA GLN A 139 -2.38 8.17 -6.38
C GLN A 139 -3.79 8.40 -6.93
N LYS A 140 -4.66 9.12 -6.19
CA LYS A 140 -5.98 9.50 -6.69
C LYS A 140 -5.93 10.29 -8.00
N ARG A 141 -5.09 11.34 -8.06
CA ARG A 141 -4.93 12.13 -9.29
C ARG A 141 -4.38 11.31 -10.46
N GLU A 142 -3.52 10.33 -10.19
CA GLU A 142 -3.04 9.42 -11.22
C GLU A 142 -4.14 8.48 -11.71
N ILE A 143 -5.08 8.07 -10.86
CA ILE A 143 -6.27 7.27 -11.21
C ILE A 143 -7.27 8.09 -12.03
N GLU A 144 -7.59 9.31 -11.59
CA GLU A 144 -8.51 10.24 -12.28
C GLU A 144 -8.09 10.54 -13.73
N GLY A 145 -6.80 10.43 -14.04
CA GLY A 145 -6.25 10.66 -15.37
C GLY A 145 -6.26 9.43 -16.29
N LEU A 146 -6.75 8.27 -15.84
CA LEU A 146 -6.78 7.05 -16.64
C LEU A 146 -8.05 6.95 -17.48
N ASP A 147 -7.88 6.53 -18.73
CA ASP A 147 -8.97 6.16 -19.63
C ASP A 147 -8.97 4.63 -19.79
N LEU A 148 -9.85 3.96 -19.04
CA LEU A 148 -9.97 2.50 -19.05
C LEU A 148 -11.20 2.07 -19.85
N THR A 149 -11.05 1.00 -20.61
CA THR A 149 -12.19 0.36 -21.26
C THR A 149 -13.04 -0.41 -20.24
N ASP A 150 -14.33 -0.62 -20.55
CA ASP A 150 -15.21 -1.45 -19.72
C ASP A 150 -14.64 -2.87 -19.47
N GLU A 151 -13.95 -3.43 -20.48
CA GLU A 151 -13.31 -4.75 -20.37
C GLU A 151 -12.13 -4.73 -19.39
N GLN A 152 -11.34 -3.65 -19.39
CA GLN A 152 -10.25 -3.45 -18.44
C GLN A 152 -10.77 -3.25 -17.01
N LEU A 153 -11.82 -2.45 -16.83
CA LEU A 153 -12.46 -2.29 -15.52
C LEU A 153 -13.02 -3.62 -15.00
N LYS A 154 -13.74 -4.37 -15.85
CA LYS A 154 -14.26 -5.69 -15.48
C LYS A 154 -13.15 -6.68 -15.11
N LEU A 155 -12.00 -6.62 -15.79
CA LEU A 155 -10.81 -7.40 -15.42
C LEU A 155 -10.29 -7.02 -14.03
N LEU A 156 -10.16 -5.73 -13.72
CA LEU A 156 -9.70 -5.27 -12.40
C LEU A 156 -10.65 -5.69 -11.28
N VAL A 157 -11.97 -5.56 -11.46
CA VAL A 157 -13.01 -6.02 -10.51
C VAL A 157 -12.93 -7.53 -10.28
N THR A 158 -12.65 -8.29 -11.34
CA THR A 158 -12.48 -9.74 -11.27
C THR A 158 -11.26 -10.12 -10.41
N LEU A 159 -10.14 -9.44 -10.63
CA LEU A 159 -8.92 -9.63 -9.84
C LEU A 159 -9.13 -9.23 -8.37
N TYR A 160 -9.85 -8.13 -8.12
CA TYR A 160 -10.21 -7.65 -6.78
C TYR A 160 -11.01 -8.69 -5.99
N SER A 161 -11.96 -9.36 -6.65
CA SER A 161 -12.82 -10.37 -6.04
C SER A 161 -12.13 -11.71 -5.77
N GLY A 162 -10.83 -11.84 -6.06
CA GLY A 162 -10.06 -13.09 -5.96
C GLY A 162 -10.33 -14.08 -7.10
N GLY A 163 -11.03 -13.65 -8.16
CA GLY A 163 -11.47 -14.48 -9.28
C GLY A 163 -10.41 -14.67 -10.37
N GLY A 164 -9.24 -15.23 -10.05
CA GLY A 164 -8.17 -15.41 -11.05
C GLY A 164 -8.34 -16.64 -11.97
N LEU A 165 -9.22 -17.59 -11.63
CA LEU A 165 -9.15 -18.95 -12.18
C LEU A 165 -9.82 -19.14 -13.56
N ASP A 166 -10.61 -18.20 -14.06
CA ASP A 166 -11.21 -18.32 -15.40
C ASP A 166 -11.56 -16.97 -16.07
N ILE A 167 -10.59 -16.05 -16.06
CA ILE A 167 -10.73 -14.71 -16.66
C ILE A 167 -11.18 -14.76 -18.14
N PRO A 168 -10.62 -15.62 -19.02
CA PRO A 168 -11.07 -15.72 -20.41
C PRO A 168 -12.54 -16.11 -20.56
N LYS A 169 -13.02 -17.06 -19.75
CA LYS A 169 -14.45 -17.45 -19.77
C LYS A 169 -15.34 -16.35 -19.22
N LEU A 170 -14.93 -15.66 -18.16
CA LEU A 170 -15.70 -14.56 -17.57
C LEU A 170 -15.85 -13.36 -18.52
N LEU A 171 -14.78 -13.07 -19.26
CA LEU A 171 -14.78 -12.03 -20.30
C LEU A 171 -15.34 -12.52 -21.64
N GLN A 172 -15.56 -13.83 -21.80
CA GLN A 172 -15.99 -14.46 -23.06
C GLN A 172 -15.04 -14.12 -24.23
N ARG A 173 -13.73 -14.25 -23.96
CA ARG A 173 -12.64 -13.89 -24.88
C ARG A 173 -11.62 -15.02 -24.99
N SER A 174 -10.82 -15.00 -26.05
CA SER A 174 -9.65 -15.87 -26.19
C SER A 174 -8.56 -15.45 -25.20
N THR A 175 -7.65 -16.36 -24.87
CA THR A 175 -6.48 -16.08 -24.01
C THR A 175 -5.64 -14.91 -24.54
N ASP A 176 -5.43 -14.85 -25.85
CA ASP A 176 -4.64 -13.78 -26.48
C ASP A 176 -5.32 -12.41 -26.37
N ALA A 177 -6.65 -12.36 -26.53
CA ALA A 177 -7.41 -11.13 -26.37
C ALA A 177 -7.39 -10.66 -24.91
N VAL A 178 -7.48 -11.57 -23.94
CA VAL A 178 -7.32 -11.23 -22.51
C VAL A 178 -5.91 -10.74 -22.21
N ALA A 179 -4.88 -11.38 -22.75
CA ALA A 179 -3.48 -10.97 -22.53
C ALA A 179 -3.23 -9.53 -22.99
N ALA A 180 -3.88 -9.07 -24.06
CA ALA A 180 -3.79 -7.69 -24.54
C ALA A 180 -4.40 -6.66 -23.55
N LEU A 181 -5.34 -7.07 -22.69
CA LEU A 181 -5.91 -6.18 -21.66
C LEU A 181 -4.94 -5.94 -20.50
N PHE A 182 -3.99 -6.84 -20.25
CA PHE A 182 -3.08 -6.74 -19.11
C PHE A 182 -2.01 -5.67 -19.29
N GLU A 183 -1.51 -5.48 -20.51
CA GLU A 183 -0.34 -4.61 -20.71
C GLU A 183 -0.61 -3.14 -20.38
N PRO A 184 -1.71 -2.52 -20.86
CA PRO A 184 -2.02 -1.14 -20.47
C PRO A 184 -2.25 -1.00 -18.95
N LEU A 185 -2.80 -2.04 -18.29
CA LEU A 185 -3.00 -2.05 -16.85
C LEU A 185 -1.67 -2.15 -16.06
N ARG A 186 -0.66 -2.85 -16.61
CA ARG A 186 0.70 -2.88 -16.05
C ARG A 186 1.38 -1.54 -16.24
N GLU A 187 1.30 -0.95 -17.44
CA GLU A 187 1.86 0.36 -17.74
C GLU A 187 1.24 1.45 -16.84
N ALA A 188 -0.07 1.38 -16.60
CA ALA A 188 -0.78 2.25 -15.66
C ALA A 188 -0.49 1.92 -14.18
N GLY A 189 0.30 0.87 -13.89
CA GLY A 189 0.66 0.47 -12.53
C GLY A 189 -0.50 -0.05 -11.68
N LEU A 190 -1.58 -0.53 -12.30
CA LEU A 190 -2.79 -1.05 -11.62
C LEU A 190 -2.65 -2.53 -11.24
N ILE A 191 -1.81 -3.26 -11.97
CA ILE A 191 -1.49 -4.67 -11.69
C ILE A 191 0.02 -4.88 -11.68
N SER A 192 0.49 -5.82 -10.86
CA SER A 192 1.91 -6.17 -10.77
C SER A 192 2.43 -6.80 -12.08
N SER A 193 3.71 -6.60 -12.36
CA SER A 193 4.45 -7.30 -13.42
C SER A 193 4.67 -8.79 -13.07
N GLY A 194 3.61 -9.57 -13.20
CA GLY A 194 3.60 -11.04 -13.20
C GLY A 194 2.77 -11.54 -14.38
N GLY A 195 2.76 -12.84 -14.66
CA GLY A 195 1.95 -13.45 -15.73
C GLY A 195 0.43 -13.22 -15.58
N MET A 196 -0.41 -14.04 -16.21
CA MET A 196 -1.88 -13.86 -16.18
C MET A 196 -2.54 -13.95 -14.78
N GLY A 197 -1.78 -14.28 -13.73
CA GLY A 197 -2.21 -14.19 -12.32
C GLY A 197 -1.87 -12.85 -11.65
N GLY A 198 -1.81 -11.76 -12.42
CA GLY A 198 -1.45 -10.43 -11.93
C GLY A 198 -2.24 -10.04 -10.68
N ILE A 199 -1.54 -9.58 -9.65
CA ILE A 199 -2.15 -9.08 -8.42
C ILE A 199 -2.37 -7.58 -8.58
N LEU A 200 -3.53 -7.07 -8.14
CA LEU A 200 -3.75 -5.62 -8.06
C LEU A 200 -2.67 -4.97 -7.18
N THR A 201 -2.13 -3.87 -7.66
CA THR A 201 -1.27 -2.99 -6.85
C THR A 201 -2.13 -2.20 -5.85
N GLY A 202 -1.50 -1.40 -4.97
CA GLY A 202 -2.24 -0.44 -4.15
C GLY A 202 -3.10 0.51 -4.99
N ARG A 203 -2.56 1.01 -6.10
CA ARG A 203 -3.29 1.87 -7.05
C ARG A 203 -4.47 1.14 -7.68
N GLY A 204 -4.28 -0.12 -8.11
CA GLY A 204 -5.37 -0.94 -8.64
C GLY A 204 -6.50 -1.18 -7.64
N TYR A 205 -6.14 -1.44 -6.37
CA TYR A 205 -7.12 -1.54 -5.28
C TYR A 205 -7.86 -0.23 -5.01
N MET A 206 -7.16 0.91 -5.07
CA MET A 206 -7.79 2.22 -4.91
C MET A 206 -8.81 2.48 -6.01
N LEU A 207 -8.43 2.25 -7.28
CA LEU A 207 -9.33 2.44 -8.42
C LEU A 207 -10.58 1.58 -8.29
N VAL A 208 -10.42 0.27 -8.05
CA VAL A 208 -11.59 -0.62 -7.94
C VAL A 208 -12.46 -0.25 -6.74
N ASN A 209 -11.87 0.15 -5.60
CA ASN A 209 -12.68 0.63 -4.48
C ASN A 209 -13.45 1.90 -4.86
N GLU A 210 -12.85 2.90 -5.52
CA GLU A 210 -13.56 4.11 -5.94
C GLU A 210 -14.72 3.82 -6.89
N GLU A 211 -14.54 2.88 -7.82
CA GLU A 211 -15.59 2.45 -8.77
C GLU A 211 -16.70 1.62 -8.10
N LEU A 212 -16.41 0.96 -6.97
CA LEU A 212 -17.40 0.20 -6.19
C LEU A 212 -18.04 1.03 -5.05
N ASP A 213 -17.36 2.06 -4.55
CA ASP A 213 -17.71 2.85 -3.36
C ASP A 213 -18.68 4.01 -3.65
N ASP A 214 -19.29 4.09 -4.84
CA ASP A 214 -20.46 4.97 -5.07
C ASP A 214 -21.64 4.64 -4.11
N GLU A 215 -21.55 3.55 -3.32
CA GLU A 215 -22.48 3.21 -2.23
C GLU A 215 -21.88 2.95 -0.83
N ALA A 216 -20.54 3.02 -0.58
CA ALA A 216 -19.97 2.42 0.66
C ALA A 216 -18.91 3.22 1.45
N LEU A 217 -18.77 4.54 1.23
CA LEU A 217 -17.95 5.43 2.08
C LEU A 217 -18.77 6.39 2.96
N LEU A 218 -19.80 5.86 3.63
CA LEU A 218 -20.44 6.49 4.80
C LEU A 218 -20.43 5.55 6.01
#